data_AF-A0A563U848-F1
#
_entry.id   AF-A0A563U848-F1
#
_cell.length_a   1.000
_cell.length_b   1.000
_cell.length_c   1.000
_cell.angle_alpha   90.00
_cell.angle_beta   90.00
_cell.angle_gamma   90.00
#
_symmetry.space_group_name_H-M   'P 1'
#
loop_
_entity.id
_entity.type
_entity.pdbx_description
1 polymer ?
#
loop_
_entity_poly.entity_id
_entity_poly.type
_entity_poly.pdbx_seq_one_letter_code
_entity_poly.pdbx_strand_id
1 'polypeptide(L)'
;MYSYLNLRQHFFIPIIIWLLAVPAFAQAPTAYAAAPDSTLRVATATERGSANTHRQYKTAINPAFDDYLQQALANVNTRRQLLAGLRTANPVSNQTRNTYYRLAGLFSKAKLYPQAVKCYLKSGAHYAYADLSAADEQLADSLLSLSSKHLHRKSAPINYSTVAQVFEDGKTANGYAIIVHIRQPVPGKAKVHKLANSGHSFITLMKFNSDTTTTTLSFSYYPKHQHPFAGTPLFPMSHGTLKNDAGYDTDELVAKAIDKIAFDSLLALTQRYSQSRYNLNKHNCTDFTLDAAKIAGINIIETKGSWPLGKGNNPGITGQSILQGKLYNTATGSTDGLFIYFDDKLLTTKQ
;
A
#
# COMPACT_ATOMS: atom_id res chain seq x y z
N MET A 1 -45.84 -52.60 -12.14
CA MET A 1 -46.68 -52.39 -10.94
C MET A 1 -45.73 -52.06 -9.80
N TYR A 2 -45.74 -50.80 -9.38
CA TYR A 2 -44.84 -50.23 -8.36
C TYR A 2 -45.17 -50.75 -6.96
N SER A 3 -44.15 -50.98 -6.12
CA SER A 3 -44.29 -50.69 -4.69
C SER A 3 -42.94 -50.41 -4.03
N TYR A 4 -42.99 -49.37 -3.20
CA TYR A 4 -41.94 -48.68 -2.46
C TYR A 4 -41.42 -49.50 -1.26
N LEU A 5 -40.19 -49.22 -0.80
CA LEU A 5 -39.85 -48.88 0.60
C LEU A 5 -38.35 -48.47 0.65
N ASN A 6 -38.05 -47.17 0.80
CA ASN A 6 -37.61 -46.49 2.04
C ASN A 6 -36.19 -46.86 2.53
N LEU A 7 -35.21 -46.02 2.20
CA LEU A 7 -33.98 -45.87 2.98
C LEU A 7 -33.72 -44.37 3.18
N ARG A 8 -33.92 -43.88 4.40
CA ARG A 8 -33.62 -42.51 4.83
C ARG A 8 -33.01 -42.56 6.23
N GLN A 9 -32.06 -41.66 6.46
CA GLN A 9 -31.41 -41.31 7.73
C GLN A 9 -30.38 -42.36 8.20
N HIS A 10 -29.11 -42.05 8.43
CA HIS A 10 -28.53 -41.00 9.28
C HIS A 10 -27.05 -40.73 8.90
N PHE A 11 -26.44 -39.72 9.55
CA PHE A 11 -25.05 -39.23 9.50
C PHE A 11 -24.81 -37.95 8.69
N PHE A 12 -25.36 -36.85 9.20
CA PHE A 12 -24.77 -35.52 9.06
C PHE A 12 -25.01 -34.76 10.38
N ILE A 13 -24.04 -33.92 10.78
CA ILE A 13 -23.95 -33.07 12.00
C ILE A 13 -23.18 -33.76 13.14
N PRO A 14 -21.96 -33.26 13.47
CA PRO A 14 -21.83 -32.03 14.25
C PRO A 14 -20.74 -31.07 13.76
N ILE A 15 -21.08 -29.77 13.65
CA ILE A 15 -20.28 -28.55 13.96
C ILE A 15 -21.24 -27.38 13.66
N ILE A 16 -22.30 -27.30 14.47
CA ILE A 16 -23.12 -26.08 14.64
C ILE A 16 -23.24 -25.95 16.15
N ILE A 17 -22.26 -25.32 16.77
CA ILE A 17 -22.26 -24.63 18.06
C ILE A 17 -20.90 -23.91 18.09
N TRP A 18 -20.90 -22.63 18.50
CA TRP A 18 -19.85 -21.60 18.41
C TRP A 18 -20.12 -20.41 17.47
N LEU A 19 -21.37 -20.27 17.02
CA LEU A 19 -21.98 -18.95 16.87
C LEU A 19 -22.67 -18.61 18.20
N LEU A 20 -22.34 -17.43 18.75
CA LEU A 20 -23.04 -16.60 19.76
C LEU A 20 -22.13 -16.16 20.91
N ALA A 21 -21.46 -15.02 20.71
CA ALA A 21 -21.15 -14.05 21.78
C ALA A 21 -20.76 -12.70 21.16
N VAL A 22 -21.69 -11.75 21.17
CA VAL A 22 -21.45 -10.32 20.90
C VAL A 22 -21.73 -9.56 22.19
N PRO A 23 -20.84 -8.68 22.64
CA PRO A 23 -21.24 -7.51 23.37
C PRO A 23 -21.09 -6.25 22.51
N ALA A 24 -22.20 -5.51 22.44
CA ALA A 24 -22.24 -4.15 21.96
C ALA A 24 -21.51 -3.23 22.95
N PHE A 25 -20.66 -2.34 22.44
CA PHE A 25 -20.23 -1.15 23.18
C PHE A 25 -20.18 0.05 22.23
N ALA A 26 -21.05 1.01 22.52
CA ALA A 26 -21.04 2.36 22.00
C ALA A 26 -20.03 3.20 22.79
N GLN A 27 -19.24 4.04 22.12
CA GLN A 27 -18.58 5.20 22.73
C GLN A 27 -18.56 6.39 21.76
N ALA A 28 -18.91 7.55 22.31
CA ALA A 28 -19.06 8.85 21.67
C ALA A 28 -17.72 9.53 21.31
N PRO A 29 -17.71 10.49 20.37
CA PRO A 29 -16.50 11.22 20.00
C PRO A 29 -16.19 12.35 21.00
N THR A 30 -14.94 12.41 21.46
CA THR A 30 -14.37 13.62 22.09
C THR A 30 -13.54 14.35 21.05
N ALA A 31 -13.99 15.56 20.68
CA ALA A 31 -13.28 16.46 19.78
C ALA A 31 -12.27 17.29 20.57
N TYR A 32 -11.00 17.22 20.20
CA TYR A 32 -9.99 18.21 20.55
C TYR A 32 -9.68 19.04 19.30
N ALA A 33 -9.91 20.34 19.39
CA ALA A 33 -9.56 21.32 18.37
C ALA A 33 -8.05 21.54 18.35
N ALA A 34 -7.44 21.57 17.16
CA ALA A 34 -6.08 22.06 16.96
C ALA A 34 -6.00 22.88 15.67
N ALA A 35 -5.29 24.00 15.76
CA ALA A 35 -5.22 25.10 14.82
C ALA A 35 -4.61 24.73 13.44
N PRO A 36 -4.94 25.48 12.38
CA PRO A 36 -4.44 25.23 11.03
C PRO A 36 -3.04 25.84 10.85
N ASP A 37 -2.08 25.09 10.31
CA ASP A 37 -0.89 25.71 9.73
C ASP A 37 -0.28 24.95 8.53
N SER A 38 0.11 25.78 7.57
CA SER A 38 0.95 25.70 6.38
C SER A 38 0.69 24.64 5.29
N THR A 39 0.39 25.19 4.11
CA THR A 39 0.08 24.56 2.82
C THR A 39 1.17 23.61 2.34
N LEU A 40 0.77 22.42 1.88
CA LEU A 40 1.65 21.42 1.27
C LEU A 40 1.85 21.81 -0.19
N ARG A 41 2.71 22.80 -0.48
CA ARG A 41 3.01 23.16 -1.87
C ARG A 41 3.95 22.13 -2.48
N VAL A 42 3.45 21.41 -3.48
CA VAL A 42 4.24 20.54 -4.36
C VAL A 42 5.23 21.45 -5.12
N ALA A 43 6.52 21.27 -4.88
CA ALA A 43 7.55 21.96 -5.64
C ALA A 43 7.54 21.45 -7.10
N THR A 44 7.19 22.30 -8.05
CA THR A 44 7.33 22.02 -9.48
C THR A 44 8.81 22.07 -9.85
N ALA A 45 9.34 20.97 -10.39
CA ALA A 45 10.74 20.84 -10.77
C ALA A 45 11.01 21.52 -12.12
N THR A 46 11.99 22.42 -12.14
CA THR A 46 12.59 22.96 -13.36
C THR A 46 13.81 22.11 -13.74
N GLU A 47 13.96 21.89 -15.04
CA GLU A 47 14.90 21.05 -15.79
C GLU A 47 16.33 20.88 -15.25
N ARG A 48 16.84 19.63 -15.33
CA ARG A 48 18.07 19.25 -16.07
C ARG A 48 18.21 17.73 -16.09
N GLY A 49 18.22 17.16 -17.29
CA GLY A 49 18.39 15.72 -17.50
C GLY A 49 19.81 15.23 -17.25
N SER A 50 19.95 13.95 -16.86
CA SER A 50 21.05 13.07 -17.25
C SER A 50 20.86 11.65 -16.69
N ALA A 51 20.94 10.67 -17.61
CA ALA A 51 21.31 9.26 -17.48
C ALA A 51 20.95 8.46 -16.20
N ASN A 52 20.08 7.45 -16.40
CA ASN A 52 19.81 6.31 -15.53
C ASN A 52 21.09 5.62 -15.04
N THR A 53 21.55 5.99 -13.84
CA THR A 53 22.45 5.18 -13.03
C THR A 53 21.80 5.03 -11.66
N HIS A 54 21.57 3.78 -11.23
CA HIS A 54 21.10 3.47 -9.87
C HIS A 54 22.15 3.95 -8.87
N ARG A 55 21.99 5.19 -8.40
CA ARG A 55 22.88 5.80 -7.42
C ARG A 55 22.40 5.33 -6.04
N GLN A 56 22.94 4.20 -5.58
CA GLN A 56 22.84 3.78 -4.18
C GLN A 56 23.60 4.80 -3.33
N TYR A 57 22.88 5.53 -2.49
CA TYR A 57 23.47 6.46 -1.55
C TYR A 57 23.26 5.98 -0.13
N LYS A 58 24.32 5.43 0.45
CA LYS A 58 24.42 5.14 1.88
C LYS A 58 24.47 6.48 2.62
N THR A 59 23.33 7.01 3.02
CA THR A 59 23.26 8.30 3.73
C THR A 59 23.81 8.13 5.14
N ALA A 60 25.06 8.52 5.37
CA ALA A 60 25.55 8.77 6.73
C ALA A 60 24.83 10.01 7.29
N ILE A 61 24.02 9.83 8.33
CA ILE A 61 23.31 10.91 9.03
C ILE A 61 24.04 11.22 10.35
N ASN A 62 23.81 12.43 10.86
CA ASN A 62 24.33 12.92 12.13
C ASN A 62 24.05 11.93 13.29
N PRO A 63 25.08 11.46 14.01
CA PRO A 63 24.92 10.57 15.16
C PRO A 63 23.94 11.10 16.22
N ALA A 64 23.87 12.43 16.40
CA ALA A 64 22.94 13.03 17.35
C ALA A 64 21.46 12.84 16.96
N PHE A 65 21.16 12.67 15.67
CA PHE A 65 19.80 12.35 15.23
C PHE A 65 19.46 10.87 15.46
N ASP A 66 20.45 9.98 15.35
CA ASP A 66 20.28 8.57 15.67
C ASP A 66 20.01 8.36 17.17
N ASP A 67 20.74 9.08 18.03
CA ASP A 67 20.48 9.10 19.47
C ASP A 67 19.08 9.62 19.79
N TYR A 68 18.65 10.69 19.13
CA TYR A 68 17.31 11.23 19.28
C TYR A 68 16.21 10.25 18.83
N LEU A 69 16.42 9.53 17.72
CA LEU A 69 15.52 8.49 17.25
C LEU A 69 15.43 7.32 18.24
N GLN A 70 16.56 6.89 18.81
CA GLN A 70 16.56 5.85 19.84
C GLN A 70 15.85 6.31 21.12
N GLN A 71 16.02 7.56 21.53
CA GLN A 71 15.26 8.13 22.65
C GLN A 71 13.75 8.22 22.35
N ALA A 72 13.37 8.57 21.12
CA ALA A 72 11.98 8.57 20.65
C ALA A 72 11.34 7.17 20.68
N LEU A 73 12.13 6.10 20.57
CA LEU A 73 11.65 4.73 20.73
C LEU A 73 11.39 4.37 22.19
N ALA A 74 12.34 4.67 23.07
CA ALA A 74 12.24 4.35 24.49
C ALA A 74 11.14 5.14 25.21
N ASN A 75 10.79 6.33 24.69
CA ASN A 75 9.89 7.26 25.38
C ASN A 75 8.73 7.73 24.50
N VAL A 76 7.49 7.48 24.94
CA VAL A 76 6.25 7.88 24.25
C VAL A 76 6.16 9.40 24.06
N ASN A 77 6.68 10.19 24.98
CA ASN A 77 6.67 11.65 24.88
C ASN A 77 7.65 12.14 23.82
N THR A 78 8.87 11.59 23.79
CA THR A 78 9.87 11.88 22.75
C THR A 78 9.37 11.43 21.37
N ARG A 79 8.64 10.31 21.29
CA ARG A 79 7.93 9.89 20.07
C ARG A 79 6.91 10.91 19.59
N ARG A 80 6.07 11.40 20.49
CA ARG A 80 5.08 12.44 20.17
C ARG A 80 5.77 13.72 19.71
N GLN A 81 6.88 14.09 20.35
CA GLN A 81 7.70 15.25 19.95
C GLN A 81 8.31 15.07 18.56
N LEU A 82 8.86 13.90 18.24
CA LEU A 82 9.34 13.58 16.89
C LEU A 82 8.22 13.73 15.86
N LEU A 83 7.06 13.11 16.10
CA LEU A 83 5.92 13.19 15.20
C LEU A 83 5.36 14.62 15.08
N ALA A 84 5.41 15.42 16.15
CA ALA A 84 5.01 16.83 16.13
C ALA A 84 6.03 17.68 15.36
N GLY A 85 7.33 17.49 15.58
CA GLY A 85 8.41 18.18 14.87
C GLY A 85 8.39 17.90 13.37
N LEU A 86 8.04 16.69 12.95
CA LEU A 86 7.86 16.36 11.54
C LEU A 86 6.73 17.14 10.86
N ARG A 87 5.69 17.53 11.63
CA ARG A 87 4.59 18.36 11.11
C ARG A 87 5.06 19.77 10.79
N THR A 88 5.85 20.39 11.67
CA THR A 88 6.22 21.81 11.58
C THR A 88 7.52 22.07 10.82
N ALA A 89 8.43 21.10 10.72
CA ALA A 89 9.72 21.35 10.08
C ALA A 89 9.60 21.45 8.55
N ASN A 90 10.31 22.43 8.01
CA ASN A 90 10.53 22.64 6.57
C ASN A 90 11.97 22.26 6.23
N PRO A 91 12.22 21.55 5.12
CA PRO A 91 13.56 21.12 4.76
C PRO A 91 14.33 22.25 4.09
N VAL A 92 15.19 22.90 4.88
CA VAL A 92 16.04 24.02 4.40
C VAL A 92 17.40 23.53 3.91
N SER A 93 17.90 22.40 4.44
CA SER A 93 19.23 21.85 4.11
C SER A 93 19.17 20.46 3.48
N ASN A 94 20.22 20.08 2.74
CA ASN A 94 20.37 18.72 2.18
C ASN A 94 20.36 17.64 3.26
N GLN A 95 20.93 17.92 4.43
CA GLN A 95 20.92 17.02 5.57
C GLN A 95 19.49 16.78 6.06
N THR A 96 18.69 17.84 6.19
CA THR A 96 17.27 17.74 6.56
C THR A 96 16.46 16.96 5.52
N ARG A 97 16.75 17.15 4.22
CA ARG A 97 16.11 16.39 3.13
C ARG A 97 16.40 14.89 3.23
N ASN A 98 17.66 14.52 3.45
CA ASN A 98 18.06 13.12 3.63
C ASN A 98 17.40 12.49 4.87
N THR A 99 17.31 13.24 5.97
CA THR A 99 16.59 12.80 7.18
C THR A 99 15.12 12.48 6.88
N TYR A 100 14.41 13.37 6.18
CA TYR A 100 13.03 13.12 5.78
C TYR A 100 12.89 11.89 4.88
N TYR A 101 13.82 11.70 3.94
CA TYR A 101 13.79 10.56 3.06
C TYR A 101 14.00 9.23 3.80
N ARG A 102 14.95 9.18 4.73
CA ARG A 102 15.15 8.02 5.64
C ARG A 102 13.93 7.74 6.49
N LEU A 103 13.30 8.78 7.06
CA LEU A 103 12.05 8.66 7.80
C LEU A 103 10.90 8.13 6.93
N ALA A 104 10.89 8.48 5.64
CA ALA A 104 9.92 7.92 4.70
C ALA A 104 10.09 6.38 4.60
N GLY A 105 11.31 5.88 4.44
CA GLY A 105 11.60 4.44 4.44
C GLY A 105 11.23 3.77 5.77
N LEU A 106 11.61 4.36 6.90
CA LEU A 106 11.27 3.87 8.25
C LEU A 106 9.75 3.75 8.45
N PHE A 107 9.01 4.79 8.10
CA PHE A 107 7.55 4.78 8.24
C PHE A 107 6.88 3.83 7.25
N SER A 108 7.45 3.62 6.06
CA SER A 108 6.97 2.59 5.13
C SER A 108 7.11 1.20 5.74
N LYS A 109 8.28 0.87 6.30
CA LYS A 109 8.52 -0.41 6.99
C LYS A 109 7.58 -0.60 8.19
N ALA A 110 7.36 0.47 8.95
CA ALA A 110 6.40 0.48 10.07
C ALA A 110 4.93 0.57 9.64
N LYS A 111 4.61 0.57 8.33
CA LYS A 111 3.26 0.70 7.75
C LYS A 111 2.52 1.98 8.15
N LEU A 112 3.25 3.02 8.52
CA LEU A 112 2.77 4.38 8.78
C LEU A 112 2.74 5.18 7.48
N TYR A 113 2.01 4.69 6.49
CA TYR A 113 2.08 5.20 5.12
C TYR A 113 1.77 6.69 4.96
N PRO A 114 0.78 7.29 5.64
CA PRO A 114 0.57 8.74 5.58
C PRO A 114 1.79 9.55 6.02
N GLN A 115 2.49 9.09 7.06
CA GLN A 115 3.71 9.70 7.58
C GLN A 115 4.86 9.48 6.60
N ALA A 116 4.97 8.30 6.01
CA ALA A 116 5.97 7.98 5.00
C ALA A 116 5.87 8.92 3.79
N VAL A 117 4.67 9.05 3.22
CA VAL A 117 4.42 9.92 2.06
C VAL A 117 4.66 11.39 2.42
N LYS A 118 4.19 11.86 3.58
CA LYS A 118 4.49 13.24 4.03
C LYS A 118 5.98 13.51 4.12
N CYS A 119 6.75 12.57 4.69
CA CYS A 119 8.20 12.71 4.80
C CYS A 119 8.86 12.71 3.41
N TYR A 120 8.44 11.84 2.51
CA TYR A 120 8.93 11.84 1.13
C TYR A 120 8.64 13.18 0.43
N LEU A 121 7.42 13.69 0.49
CA LEU A 121 7.06 14.96 -0.14
C LEU A 121 7.85 16.14 0.45
N LYS A 122 8.08 16.12 1.77
CA LYS A 122 8.96 17.10 2.41
C LYS A 122 10.41 16.95 1.96
N SER A 123 10.93 15.75 1.82
CA SER A 123 12.34 15.54 1.45
C SER A 123 12.74 16.27 0.16
N GLY A 124 11.78 16.53 -0.76
CA GLY A 124 12.08 17.06 -2.08
C GLY A 124 13.05 16.17 -2.86
N ALA A 125 13.20 14.91 -2.45
CA ALA A 125 14.12 13.97 -3.03
C ALA A 125 13.60 13.50 -4.39
N HIS A 126 14.51 13.41 -5.35
CA HIS A 126 14.29 12.79 -6.65
C HIS A 126 14.78 11.33 -6.68
N TYR A 127 15.20 10.79 -5.52
CA TYR A 127 15.83 9.48 -5.44
C TYR A 127 14.82 8.36 -5.41
N ALA A 128 15.14 7.29 -6.15
CA ALA A 128 14.30 6.13 -6.30
C ALA A 128 14.18 5.31 -5.01
N TYR A 129 15.26 5.13 -4.23
CA TYR A 129 15.32 4.10 -3.19
C TYR A 129 15.78 4.55 -1.79
N ALA A 130 15.02 4.19 -0.75
CA ALA A 130 15.40 4.38 0.65
C ALA A 130 16.14 3.15 1.20
N ASP A 131 17.47 3.24 1.28
CA ASP A 131 18.36 2.25 1.92
C ASP A 131 18.35 2.47 3.45
N LEU A 132 17.92 1.46 4.22
CA LEU A 132 17.79 1.54 5.67
C LEU A 132 18.98 0.85 6.36
N SER A 133 19.56 1.50 7.37
CA SER A 133 20.59 0.86 8.19
C SER A 133 20.02 -0.25 9.10
N ALA A 134 20.86 -1.12 9.64
CA ALA A 134 20.40 -2.13 10.61
C ALA A 134 19.71 -1.50 11.85
N ALA A 135 20.16 -0.33 12.29
CA ALA A 135 19.52 0.41 13.38
C ALA A 135 18.13 0.94 12.97
N ASP A 136 17.98 1.36 11.71
CA ASP A 136 16.68 1.75 11.14
C ASP A 136 15.72 0.58 11.07
N GLU A 137 16.20 -0.60 10.69
CA GLU A 137 15.37 -1.80 10.69
C GLU A 137 14.80 -2.10 12.07
N GLN A 138 15.64 -2.07 13.11
CA GLN A 138 15.20 -2.29 14.49
C GLN A 138 14.21 -1.22 14.98
N LEU A 139 14.42 0.03 14.57
CA LEU A 139 13.52 1.16 14.84
C LEU A 139 12.15 0.94 14.18
N ALA A 140 12.13 0.53 12.92
CA ALA A 140 10.89 0.25 12.22
C ALA A 140 10.13 -0.94 12.83
N ASP A 141 10.81 -2.00 13.21
CA ASP A 141 10.22 -3.17 13.87
C ASP A 141 9.62 -2.80 15.24
N SER A 142 10.30 -1.92 15.97
CA SER A 142 9.80 -1.36 17.24
C SER A 142 8.54 -0.51 17.03
N LEU A 143 8.51 0.35 16.00
CA LEU A 143 7.32 1.13 15.65
C LEU A 143 6.15 0.24 15.21
N LEU A 144 6.45 -0.84 14.46
CA LEU A 144 5.46 -1.80 14.01
C LEU A 144 4.84 -2.57 15.19
N SER A 145 5.65 -3.00 16.17
CA SER A 145 5.16 -3.71 17.36
C SER A 145 4.30 -2.84 18.28
N LEU A 146 4.61 -1.54 18.38
CA LEU A 146 3.81 -0.55 19.08
C LEU A 146 2.49 -0.24 18.37
N SER A 147 2.47 -0.36 17.04
CA SER A 147 1.24 -0.37 16.25
C SER A 147 0.55 -1.73 16.39
N SER A 148 -0.03 -1.98 17.56
CA SER A 148 -0.70 -3.22 18.01
C SER A 148 -1.91 -3.68 17.16
N LYS A 149 -2.06 -3.17 15.93
CA LYS A 149 -3.18 -3.40 15.02
C LYS A 149 -2.84 -4.18 13.75
N HIS A 150 -1.61 -4.62 13.54
CA HIS A 150 -1.20 -5.31 12.30
C HIS A 150 -1.11 -6.84 12.40
N LEU A 151 -1.99 -7.48 13.17
CA LEU A 151 -2.28 -8.89 12.91
C LEU A 151 -2.83 -9.00 11.48
N HIS A 152 -2.30 -9.94 10.68
CA HIS A 152 -2.77 -10.20 9.33
C HIS A 152 -4.28 -10.45 9.34
N ARG A 153 -5.06 -9.41 9.02
CA ARG A 153 -6.52 -9.46 9.03
C ARG A 153 -6.98 -9.78 7.64
N LYS A 154 -7.78 -10.83 7.51
CA LYS A 154 -8.44 -11.17 6.23
C LYS A 154 -9.15 -9.93 5.68
N SER A 155 -8.92 -9.64 4.40
CA SER A 155 -9.49 -8.46 3.73
C SER A 155 -11.02 -8.52 3.78
N ALA A 156 -11.63 -7.52 4.40
CA ALA A 156 -13.08 -7.44 4.58
C ALA A 156 -13.73 -6.87 3.31
N PRO A 157 -14.87 -7.40 2.83
CA PRO A 157 -15.58 -6.83 1.70
C PRO A 157 -15.93 -5.36 1.93
N ILE A 158 -15.75 -4.55 0.88
CA ILE A 158 -16.20 -3.16 0.82
C ILE A 158 -16.89 -2.93 -0.52
N ASN A 159 -17.65 -1.84 -0.63
CA ASN A 159 -18.26 -1.43 -1.89
C ASN A 159 -17.75 -0.03 -2.29
N TYR A 160 -18.03 0.36 -3.54
CA TYR A 160 -17.62 1.65 -4.05
C TYR A 160 -18.19 2.82 -3.24
N SER A 161 -19.46 2.78 -2.83
CA SER A 161 -20.06 3.87 -2.03
C SER A 161 -19.29 4.10 -0.72
N THR A 162 -18.88 3.03 -0.03
CA THR A 162 -18.05 3.14 1.17
C THR A 162 -16.68 3.70 0.84
N VAL A 163 -16.06 3.30 -0.28
CA VAL A 163 -14.77 3.86 -0.71
C VAL A 163 -14.89 5.38 -0.94
N ALA A 164 -15.90 5.82 -1.69
CA ALA A 164 -16.10 7.24 -1.98
C ALA A 164 -16.40 8.06 -0.71
N GLN A 165 -17.34 7.57 0.12
CA GLN A 165 -17.77 8.24 1.35
C GLN A 165 -16.63 8.47 2.35
N VAL A 166 -15.63 7.58 2.41
CA VAL A 166 -14.46 7.77 3.28
C VAL A 166 -13.76 9.10 2.97
N PHE A 167 -13.71 9.52 1.71
CA PHE A 167 -13.04 10.76 1.28
C PHE A 167 -13.95 12.00 1.27
N GLU A 168 -15.25 11.81 1.51
CA GLU A 168 -16.27 12.85 1.71
C GLU A 168 -16.34 13.30 3.19
N ASP A 169 -15.18 13.44 3.84
CA ASP A 169 -15.04 13.77 5.26
C ASP A 169 -15.42 15.22 5.65
N GLY A 170 -15.96 16.01 4.71
CA GLY A 170 -16.30 17.43 4.92
C GLY A 170 -15.10 18.38 5.06
N LYS A 171 -13.87 17.87 4.93
CA LYS A 171 -12.65 18.66 5.13
C LYS A 171 -12.06 19.13 3.81
N THR A 172 -11.44 20.31 3.84
CA THR A 172 -10.71 20.87 2.70
C THR A 172 -9.42 20.07 2.47
N ALA A 173 -9.23 19.59 1.25
CA ALA A 173 -8.00 18.92 0.85
C ALA A 173 -6.87 19.92 0.59
N ASN A 174 -5.68 19.58 1.05
CA ASN A 174 -4.40 20.26 0.79
C ASN A 174 -3.50 19.42 -0.14
N GLY A 175 -3.86 18.16 -0.41
CA GLY A 175 -3.16 17.31 -1.37
C GLY A 175 -3.66 15.87 -1.40
N TYR A 176 -3.23 15.13 -2.41
CA TYR A 176 -3.61 13.73 -2.61
C TYR A 176 -2.38 12.89 -2.95
N ALA A 177 -2.43 11.61 -2.60
CA ALA A 177 -1.41 10.64 -2.98
C ALA A 177 -2.01 9.25 -3.19
N ILE A 178 -1.29 8.45 -3.96
CA ILE A 178 -1.52 7.01 -4.11
C ILE A 178 -0.27 6.26 -3.68
N ILE A 179 -0.47 5.05 -3.14
CA ILE A 179 0.56 4.03 -3.03
C ILE A 179 0.09 2.78 -3.77
N VAL A 180 0.94 2.25 -4.63
CA VAL A 180 0.82 0.92 -5.23
C VAL A 180 1.58 -0.06 -4.34
N HIS A 181 0.90 -1.10 -3.87
CA HIS A 181 1.47 -2.13 -3.01
C HIS A 181 1.53 -3.47 -3.75
N ILE A 182 2.66 -4.15 -3.66
CA ILE A 182 2.85 -5.50 -4.19
C ILE A 182 3.32 -6.44 -3.08
N ARG A 183 2.69 -7.61 -3.03
CA ARG A 183 3.13 -8.75 -2.23
C ARG A 183 3.38 -9.91 -3.18
N GLN A 184 4.64 -10.29 -3.33
CA GLN A 184 5.01 -11.42 -4.16
C GLN A 184 4.62 -12.74 -3.47
N PRO A 185 4.32 -13.82 -4.23
CA PRO A 185 4.13 -15.15 -3.66
C PRO A 185 5.36 -15.66 -2.91
N VAL A 186 6.53 -15.29 -3.44
CA VAL A 186 7.84 -15.49 -2.82
C VAL A 186 8.56 -14.14 -2.91
N PRO A 187 8.74 -13.44 -1.78
CA PRO A 187 9.42 -12.15 -1.76
C PRO A 187 10.81 -12.23 -2.43
N GLY A 188 11.15 -11.23 -3.24
CA GLY A 188 12.38 -11.12 -4.01
C GLY A 188 12.45 -12.00 -5.26
N LYS A 189 11.38 -12.72 -5.64
CA LYS A 189 11.42 -13.68 -6.75
C LYS A 189 10.28 -13.49 -7.74
N ALA A 190 10.61 -13.63 -9.03
CA ALA A 190 9.68 -13.68 -10.17
C ALA A 190 8.79 -14.94 -10.21
N LYS A 191 8.30 -15.44 -9.07
CA LYS A 191 7.38 -16.59 -9.00
C LYS A 191 5.94 -16.10 -9.03
N VAL A 192 5.13 -16.63 -9.96
CA VAL A 192 3.71 -16.26 -10.09
C VAL A 192 2.82 -16.92 -9.03
N HIS A 193 3.29 -17.99 -8.38
CA HIS A 193 2.64 -18.62 -7.23
C HIS A 193 3.64 -19.42 -6.37
N LYS A 194 3.26 -19.71 -5.12
CA LYS A 194 3.86 -20.72 -4.23
C LYS A 194 2.74 -21.48 -3.55
N LEU A 195 2.53 -22.74 -3.94
CA LEU A 195 1.35 -23.51 -3.53
C LEU A 195 0.06 -22.74 -3.88
N ALA A 196 -0.81 -22.51 -2.89
CA ALA A 196 -2.05 -21.75 -3.03
C ALA A 196 -1.88 -20.22 -2.94
N ASN A 197 -0.67 -19.72 -2.64
CA ASN A 197 -0.40 -18.28 -2.59
C ASN A 197 -0.03 -17.77 -3.98
N SER A 198 -0.86 -16.89 -4.57
CA SER A 198 -0.61 -16.19 -5.83
C SER A 198 -0.12 -14.74 -5.65
N GLY A 199 0.16 -14.34 -4.41
CA GLY A 199 0.53 -12.97 -4.08
C GLY A 199 -0.68 -12.03 -4.05
N HIS A 200 -0.43 -10.74 -3.85
CA HIS A 200 -1.48 -9.73 -3.88
C HIS A 200 -0.97 -8.39 -4.41
N SER A 201 -1.83 -7.62 -5.07
CA SER A 201 -1.57 -6.25 -5.50
C SER A 201 -2.74 -5.39 -5.05
N PHE A 202 -2.46 -4.23 -4.47
CA PHE A 202 -3.50 -3.33 -3.97
C PHE A 202 -3.04 -1.88 -4.01
N ILE A 203 -3.94 -0.95 -3.74
CA ILE A 203 -3.61 0.48 -3.65
C ILE A 203 -4.00 1.04 -2.30
N THR A 204 -3.32 2.12 -1.90
CA THR A 204 -3.76 3.02 -0.83
C THR A 204 -4.00 4.40 -1.41
N LEU A 205 -5.20 4.94 -1.23
CA LEU A 205 -5.53 6.33 -1.56
C LEU A 205 -5.45 7.20 -0.31
N MET A 206 -4.90 8.40 -0.46
CA MET A 206 -4.74 9.37 0.63
C MET A 206 -5.24 10.74 0.23
N LYS A 207 -5.97 11.37 1.14
CA LYS A 207 -6.34 12.79 1.12
C LYS A 207 -5.70 13.46 2.34
N PHE A 208 -4.81 14.40 2.10
CA PHE A 208 -4.21 15.23 3.14
C PHE A 208 -5.10 16.45 3.35
N ASN A 209 -5.63 16.64 4.56
CA ASN A 209 -6.55 17.73 4.86
C ASN A 209 -5.79 18.96 5.38
N SER A 210 -6.37 20.14 5.17
CA SER A 210 -5.79 21.42 5.64
C SER A 210 -5.70 21.52 7.17
N ASP A 211 -6.48 20.72 7.91
CA ASP A 211 -6.42 20.59 9.38
C ASP A 211 -5.32 19.61 9.86
N THR A 212 -4.37 19.25 8.98
CA THR A 212 -3.28 18.29 9.18
C THR A 212 -3.69 16.82 9.31
N THR A 213 -4.99 16.52 9.38
CA THR A 213 -5.49 15.14 9.39
C THR A 213 -5.28 14.47 8.03
N THR A 214 -5.37 13.16 7.99
CA THR A 214 -5.20 12.40 6.75
C THR A 214 -6.21 11.29 6.69
N THR A 215 -6.96 11.28 5.59
CA THR A 215 -7.92 10.24 5.27
C THR A 215 -7.24 9.24 4.36
N THR A 216 -7.29 7.96 4.72
CA THR A 216 -6.57 6.89 4.02
C THR A 216 -7.45 5.65 3.89
N LEU A 217 -7.39 4.99 2.73
CA LEU A 217 -8.05 3.71 2.52
C LEU A 217 -7.23 2.82 1.60
N SER A 218 -6.93 1.61 2.07
CA SER A 218 -6.24 0.57 1.30
C SER A 218 -7.23 -0.48 0.83
N PHE A 219 -7.21 -0.81 -0.45
CA PHE A 219 -8.14 -1.77 -1.04
C PHE A 219 -7.68 -2.32 -2.39
N SER A 220 -8.29 -3.42 -2.80
CA SER A 220 -8.07 -4.05 -4.10
C SER A 220 -9.31 -4.74 -4.64
N TYR A 221 -9.16 -5.27 -5.85
CA TYR A 221 -10.15 -6.01 -6.60
C TYR A 221 -9.93 -7.52 -6.50
N TYR A 222 -10.99 -8.24 -6.15
CA TYR A 222 -10.96 -9.66 -5.81
C TYR A 222 -11.98 -10.47 -6.60
N PRO A 223 -11.74 -11.78 -6.77
CA PRO A 223 -12.80 -12.69 -7.15
C PRO A 223 -13.80 -12.83 -5.99
N LYS A 224 -15.08 -12.75 -6.30
CA LYS A 224 -16.16 -13.19 -5.41
C LYS A 224 -16.29 -14.70 -5.53
N HIS A 225 -15.93 -15.42 -4.47
CA HIS A 225 -16.00 -16.89 -4.45
C HIS A 225 -17.46 -17.35 -4.41
N GLN A 226 -17.96 -17.80 -5.56
CA GLN A 226 -19.27 -18.46 -5.67
C GLN A 226 -19.15 -19.98 -5.55
N HIS A 227 -17.96 -20.51 -5.82
CA HIS A 227 -17.55 -21.90 -5.63
C HIS A 227 -16.03 -21.93 -5.33
N PRO A 228 -15.46 -23.06 -4.86
CA PRO A 228 -14.07 -23.14 -4.39
C PRO A 228 -13.00 -22.79 -5.45
N PHE A 229 -13.34 -22.94 -6.73
CA PHE A 229 -12.42 -22.71 -7.86
C PHE A 229 -12.62 -21.36 -8.56
N ALA A 230 -13.54 -20.52 -8.11
CA ALA A 230 -13.81 -19.23 -8.75
C ALA A 230 -12.56 -18.33 -8.69
N GLY A 231 -12.11 -17.84 -9.85
CA GLY A 231 -10.91 -17.02 -9.97
C GLY A 231 -9.60 -17.83 -9.96
N THR A 232 -9.66 -19.13 -10.22
CA THR A 232 -8.48 -20.01 -10.37
C THR A 232 -8.18 -20.29 -11.84
N PRO A 233 -7.02 -20.86 -12.20
CA PRO A 233 -6.71 -21.14 -13.60
C PRO A 233 -7.73 -22.03 -14.33
N LEU A 234 -8.39 -22.94 -13.61
CA LEU A 234 -9.44 -23.80 -14.18
C LEU A 234 -10.75 -23.04 -14.42
N PHE A 235 -11.09 -22.10 -13.54
CA PHE A 235 -12.26 -21.22 -13.67
C PHE A 235 -11.85 -19.76 -13.47
N PRO A 236 -11.22 -19.15 -14.50
CA PRO A 236 -10.58 -17.85 -14.35
C PRO A 236 -11.56 -16.71 -14.17
N MET A 237 -12.84 -16.92 -14.52
CA MET A 237 -13.89 -15.90 -14.44
C MET A 237 -14.73 -16.03 -13.16
N SER A 238 -15.02 -14.91 -12.52
CA SER A 238 -16.00 -14.82 -11.43
C SER A 238 -16.63 -13.42 -11.38
N HIS A 239 -17.60 -13.21 -10.48
CA HIS A 239 -17.99 -11.85 -10.12
C HIS A 239 -16.82 -11.14 -9.44
N GLY A 240 -16.69 -9.83 -9.66
CA GLY A 240 -15.74 -8.98 -8.95
C GLY A 240 -16.27 -8.51 -7.59
N THR A 241 -15.36 -8.18 -6.69
CA THR A 241 -15.68 -7.48 -5.43
C THR A 241 -14.48 -6.67 -4.95
N LEU A 242 -14.73 -5.60 -4.20
CA LEU A 242 -13.66 -4.84 -3.54
C LEU A 242 -13.48 -5.35 -2.11
N LYS A 243 -12.25 -5.32 -1.61
CA LYS A 243 -11.97 -5.62 -0.19
C LYS A 243 -10.99 -4.62 0.39
N ASN A 244 -11.13 -4.34 1.68
CA ASN A 244 -10.24 -3.49 2.46
C ASN A 244 -8.97 -4.25 2.84
N ASP A 245 -7.83 -3.70 2.43
CA ASP A 245 -6.48 -4.27 2.57
C ASP A 245 -5.60 -3.52 3.59
N ALA A 246 -6.18 -2.69 4.47
CA ALA A 246 -5.42 -1.93 5.46
C ALA A 246 -4.58 -2.80 6.43
N GLY A 247 -4.90 -4.10 6.53
CA GLY A 247 -4.17 -5.07 7.34
C GLY A 247 -3.22 -5.99 6.57
N TYR A 248 -3.07 -5.81 5.25
CA TYR A 248 -2.25 -6.70 4.42
C TYR A 248 -0.76 -6.32 4.49
N ASP A 249 0.14 -7.31 4.40
CA ASP A 249 1.57 -7.04 4.24
C ASP A 249 1.92 -6.68 2.79
N THR A 250 3.08 -6.06 2.61
CA THR A 250 3.60 -5.59 1.34
C THR A 250 5.10 -5.84 1.31
N ASP A 251 5.61 -6.29 0.17
CA ASP A 251 7.04 -6.50 -0.07
C ASP A 251 7.64 -5.26 -0.76
N GLU A 252 6.96 -4.75 -1.79
CA GLU A 252 7.34 -3.54 -2.53
C GLU A 252 6.20 -2.53 -2.60
N LEU A 253 6.53 -1.24 -2.50
CA LEU A 253 5.60 -0.15 -2.72
C LEU A 253 6.17 0.97 -3.59
N VAL A 254 5.28 1.63 -4.32
CA VAL A 254 5.57 2.82 -5.12
C VAL A 254 4.52 3.88 -4.79
N ALA A 255 4.92 5.04 -4.30
CA ALA A 255 4.02 6.14 -3.99
C ALA A 255 4.28 7.36 -4.87
N LYS A 256 3.21 8.14 -5.12
CA LYS A 256 3.28 9.39 -5.87
C LYS A 256 2.22 10.37 -5.39
N ALA A 257 2.59 11.64 -5.30
CA ALA A 257 1.60 12.72 -5.17
C ALA A 257 0.80 12.85 -6.47
N ILE A 258 -0.49 13.07 -6.34
CA ILE A 258 -1.42 13.22 -7.46
C ILE A 258 -2.27 14.46 -7.27
N ASP A 259 -2.76 15.00 -8.38
CA ASP A 259 -3.73 16.08 -8.34
C ASP A 259 -5.16 15.54 -8.09
N LYS A 260 -6.10 16.47 -7.94
CA LYS A 260 -7.51 16.12 -7.72
C LYS A 260 -8.12 15.37 -8.92
N ILE A 261 -7.70 15.68 -10.15
CA ILE A 261 -8.27 15.06 -11.36
C ILE A 261 -7.91 13.58 -11.41
N ALA A 262 -6.64 13.25 -11.15
CA ALA A 262 -6.17 11.87 -11.02
C ALA A 262 -6.86 11.16 -9.85
N PHE A 263 -7.02 11.84 -8.70
CA PHE A 263 -7.74 11.29 -7.55
C PHE A 263 -9.19 10.93 -7.87
N ASP A 264 -9.94 11.85 -8.48
CA ASP A 264 -11.33 11.60 -8.90
C ASP A 264 -11.41 10.49 -9.96
N SER A 265 -10.43 10.42 -10.86
CA SER A 265 -10.32 9.35 -11.87
C SER A 265 -10.06 7.97 -11.24
N LEU A 266 -9.34 7.91 -10.12
CA LEU A 266 -9.13 6.67 -9.34
C LEU A 266 -10.40 6.22 -8.62
N LEU A 267 -11.22 7.15 -8.13
CA LEU A 267 -12.54 6.82 -7.58
C LEU A 267 -13.45 6.27 -8.70
N ALA A 268 -13.46 6.91 -9.87
CA ALA A 268 -14.21 6.42 -11.02
C ALA A 268 -13.71 5.03 -11.50
N LEU A 269 -12.39 4.78 -11.51
CA LEU A 269 -11.82 3.47 -11.79
C LEU A 269 -12.36 2.41 -10.82
N THR A 270 -12.39 2.75 -9.53
CA THR A 270 -12.90 1.87 -8.47
C THR A 270 -14.37 1.51 -8.70
N GLN A 271 -15.19 2.49 -9.10
CA GLN A 271 -16.59 2.24 -9.47
C GLN A 271 -16.71 1.25 -10.64
N ARG A 272 -15.95 1.47 -11.73
CA ARG A 272 -15.97 0.59 -12.91
C ARG A 272 -15.57 -0.84 -12.56
N TYR A 273 -14.49 -1.03 -11.80
CA TYR A 273 -14.06 -2.35 -11.36
C TYR A 273 -15.10 -3.02 -10.46
N SER A 274 -15.75 -2.28 -9.56
CA SER A 274 -16.80 -2.82 -8.69
C SER A 274 -18.01 -3.39 -9.45
N GLN A 275 -18.22 -2.95 -10.69
CA GLN A 275 -19.30 -3.38 -11.59
C GLN A 275 -18.83 -4.40 -12.64
N SER A 276 -17.52 -4.69 -12.71
CA SER A 276 -16.92 -5.56 -13.71
C SER A 276 -16.76 -7.01 -13.22
N ARG A 277 -16.58 -7.95 -14.16
CA ARG A 277 -16.27 -9.35 -13.83
C ARG A 277 -14.78 -9.55 -13.60
N TYR A 278 -14.46 -10.34 -12.59
CA TYR A 278 -13.09 -10.73 -12.33
C TYR A 278 -12.65 -11.75 -13.37
N ASN A 279 -11.43 -11.60 -13.88
CA ASN A 279 -10.77 -12.57 -14.73
C ASN A 279 -9.30 -12.71 -14.34
N LEU A 280 -8.90 -13.91 -13.91
CA LEU A 280 -7.52 -14.17 -13.47
C LEU A 280 -6.46 -13.78 -14.52
N ASN A 281 -6.76 -13.88 -15.82
CA ASN A 281 -5.82 -13.65 -16.91
C ASN A 281 -5.79 -12.20 -17.43
N LYS A 282 -6.87 -11.42 -17.24
CA LYS A 282 -7.07 -10.13 -17.94
C LYS A 282 -7.70 -9.01 -17.11
N HIS A 283 -8.25 -9.34 -15.93
CA HIS A 283 -8.99 -8.38 -15.11
C HIS A 283 -8.94 -8.82 -13.64
N ASN A 284 -7.75 -8.77 -13.06
CA ASN A 284 -7.46 -9.23 -11.69
C ASN A 284 -6.99 -8.07 -10.77
N CYS A 285 -6.50 -8.41 -9.57
CA CYS A 285 -5.98 -7.42 -8.61
C CYS A 285 -4.80 -6.62 -9.16
N THR A 286 -3.88 -7.27 -9.89
CA THR A 286 -2.73 -6.61 -10.51
C THR A 286 -3.14 -5.74 -11.68
N ASP A 287 -4.10 -6.15 -12.52
CA ASP A 287 -4.64 -5.28 -13.58
C ASP A 287 -5.26 -4.01 -12.99
N PHE A 288 -6.08 -4.14 -11.95
CA PHE A 288 -6.65 -3.01 -11.21
C PHE A 288 -5.57 -2.05 -10.70
N THR A 289 -4.54 -2.59 -10.05
CA THR A 289 -3.43 -1.82 -9.51
C THR A 289 -2.62 -1.13 -10.61
N LEU A 290 -2.38 -1.78 -11.76
CA LEU A 290 -1.64 -1.19 -12.88
C LEU A 290 -2.45 -0.10 -13.58
N ASP A 291 -3.77 -0.26 -13.73
CA ASP A 291 -4.64 0.79 -14.25
C ASP A 291 -4.67 2.00 -13.31
N ALA A 292 -4.73 1.77 -12.00
CA ALA A 292 -4.62 2.83 -11.00
C ALA A 292 -3.26 3.55 -11.06
N ALA A 293 -2.17 2.79 -11.15
CA ALA A 293 -0.82 3.31 -11.31
C ALA A 293 -0.72 4.21 -12.56
N LYS A 294 -1.28 3.76 -13.69
CA LYS A 294 -1.30 4.51 -14.94
C LYS A 294 -2.07 5.82 -14.82
N ILE A 295 -3.24 5.84 -14.16
CA ILE A 295 -4.00 7.08 -13.89
C ILE A 295 -3.17 8.06 -13.06
N ALA A 296 -2.39 7.55 -12.10
CA ALA A 296 -1.47 8.37 -11.31
C ALA A 296 -0.20 8.79 -12.08
N GLY A 297 0.00 8.34 -13.32
CA GLY A 297 1.22 8.58 -14.09
C GLY A 297 2.43 7.82 -13.56
N ILE A 298 2.22 6.61 -13.05
CA ILE A 298 3.24 5.62 -12.71
C ILE A 298 3.13 4.52 -13.76
N ASN A 299 4.15 4.32 -14.58
CA ASN A 299 4.19 3.20 -15.51
C ASN A 299 5.10 2.09 -14.96
N ILE A 300 4.56 0.88 -14.81
CA ILE A 300 5.32 -0.33 -14.43
C ILE A 300 5.23 -1.28 -15.62
N ILE A 301 6.37 -1.70 -16.15
CA ILE A 301 6.44 -2.51 -17.37
C ILE A 301 6.88 -3.94 -17.08
N GLU A 302 6.70 -4.83 -18.06
CA GLU A 302 7.11 -6.24 -17.97
C GLU A 302 6.44 -7.04 -16.83
N THR A 303 5.19 -6.75 -16.52
CA THR A 303 4.44 -7.29 -15.37
C THR A 303 3.73 -8.62 -15.59
N LYS A 304 3.83 -9.19 -16.80
CA LYS A 304 3.10 -10.40 -17.21
C LYS A 304 3.89 -11.68 -16.93
N GLY A 305 3.20 -12.68 -16.41
CA GLY A 305 3.71 -14.04 -16.20
C GLY A 305 2.73 -15.10 -16.68
N SER A 306 3.17 -16.35 -16.70
CA SER A 306 2.35 -17.50 -17.13
C SER A 306 2.26 -18.54 -16.01
N TRP A 307 1.13 -19.23 -15.94
CA TRP A 307 0.84 -20.35 -15.04
C TRP A 307 0.11 -21.45 -15.82
N PRO A 308 -0.06 -22.67 -15.29
CA PRO A 308 -0.82 -23.69 -15.99
C PRO A 308 -2.20 -23.17 -16.37
N LEU A 309 -2.58 -23.30 -17.65
CA LEU A 309 -3.88 -22.87 -18.21
C LEU A 309 -4.12 -21.35 -18.26
N GLY A 310 -3.10 -20.51 -18.07
CA GLY A 310 -3.31 -19.07 -18.12
C GLY A 310 -2.05 -18.21 -18.13
N LYS A 311 -2.26 -16.91 -18.30
CA LYS A 311 -1.22 -15.88 -18.25
C LYS A 311 -1.85 -14.51 -18.05
N GLY A 312 -1.11 -13.59 -17.45
CA GLY A 312 -1.58 -12.24 -17.19
C GLY A 312 -0.65 -11.46 -16.27
N ASN A 313 -1.05 -10.22 -15.98
CA ASN A 313 -0.40 -9.41 -14.96
C ASN A 313 -0.54 -10.10 -13.61
N ASN A 314 0.54 -10.17 -12.83
CA ASN A 314 0.50 -10.82 -11.52
C ASN A 314 1.48 -10.17 -10.53
N PRO A 315 1.28 -10.37 -9.22
CA PRO A 315 2.09 -9.74 -8.19
C PRO A 315 3.56 -10.15 -8.24
N GLY A 316 3.85 -11.43 -8.51
CA GLY A 316 5.22 -11.95 -8.56
C GLY A 316 6.09 -11.26 -9.60
N ILE A 317 5.62 -11.19 -10.85
CA ILE A 317 6.36 -10.52 -11.93
C ILE A 317 6.35 -9.00 -11.76
N THR A 318 5.25 -8.41 -11.27
CA THR A 318 5.16 -6.96 -11.03
C THR A 318 6.15 -6.50 -9.96
N GLY A 319 6.23 -7.22 -8.83
CA GLY A 319 7.20 -6.93 -7.77
C GLY A 319 8.63 -7.05 -8.29
N GLN A 320 8.91 -8.07 -9.10
CA GLN A 320 10.23 -8.22 -9.72
C GLN A 320 10.57 -7.05 -10.65
N SER A 321 9.58 -6.53 -11.37
CA SER A 321 9.76 -5.38 -12.26
C SER A 321 10.12 -4.13 -11.46
N ILE A 322 9.47 -3.90 -10.31
CA ILE A 322 9.83 -2.80 -9.39
C ILE A 322 11.26 -2.96 -8.89
N LEU A 323 11.63 -4.15 -8.39
CA LEU A 323 12.98 -4.45 -7.89
C LEU A 323 14.08 -4.28 -8.97
N GLN A 324 13.72 -4.44 -10.25
CA GLN A 324 14.63 -4.27 -11.39
C GLN A 324 14.61 -2.85 -11.98
N GLY A 325 13.92 -1.90 -11.34
CA GLY A 325 13.83 -0.53 -11.84
C GLY A 325 13.01 -0.38 -13.13
N LYS A 326 12.15 -1.35 -13.45
CA LYS A 326 11.28 -1.35 -14.65
C LYS A 326 10.00 -0.54 -14.41
N LEU A 327 10.19 0.70 -13.96
CA LEU A 327 9.12 1.66 -13.72
C LEU A 327 9.60 3.09 -13.90
N TYR A 328 8.69 3.98 -14.27
CA TYR A 328 8.98 5.41 -14.42
C TYR A 328 7.73 6.27 -14.23
N ASN A 329 7.94 7.51 -13.86
CA ASN A 329 6.95 8.58 -13.87
C ASN A 329 6.73 9.03 -15.31
N THR A 330 5.49 8.95 -15.78
CA THR A 330 5.14 9.30 -17.17
C THR A 330 5.40 10.77 -17.51
N ALA A 331 5.41 11.65 -16.51
CA ALA A 331 5.67 13.08 -16.72
C ALA A 331 7.16 13.38 -16.96
N THR A 332 8.07 12.58 -16.40
CA THR A 332 9.52 12.84 -16.48
C THR A 332 10.27 11.83 -17.33
N GLY A 333 9.68 10.66 -17.60
CA GLY A 333 10.36 9.53 -18.26
C GLY A 333 11.42 8.86 -17.39
N SER A 334 11.52 9.24 -16.12
CA SER A 334 12.49 8.75 -15.12
C SER A 334 11.76 8.30 -13.85
N THR A 335 12.48 7.86 -12.82
CA THR A 335 11.88 7.61 -11.50
C THR A 335 11.59 8.88 -10.70
N ASP A 336 11.90 10.07 -11.22
CA ASP A 336 11.73 11.33 -10.48
C ASP A 336 10.28 11.56 -10.10
N GLY A 337 10.05 11.94 -8.83
CA GLY A 337 8.71 12.11 -8.29
C GLY A 337 8.05 10.81 -7.83
N LEU A 338 8.68 9.65 -8.00
CA LEU A 338 8.25 8.38 -7.40
C LEU A 338 9.01 8.10 -6.09
N PHE A 339 8.28 7.75 -5.05
CA PHE A 339 8.85 7.16 -3.85
C PHE A 339 8.79 5.64 -3.97
N ILE A 340 9.93 4.96 -4.06
CA ILE A 340 9.98 3.51 -4.16
C ILE A 340 10.62 2.96 -2.89
N TYR A 341 9.96 1.98 -2.28
CA TYR A 341 10.44 1.29 -1.10
C TYR A 341 10.21 -0.21 -1.27
N PHE A 342 11.19 -1.00 -0.87
CA PHE A 342 11.10 -2.45 -0.74
C PHE A 342 12.06 -2.89 0.36
N ASP A 343 11.86 -4.08 0.93
CA ASP A 343 12.77 -4.58 1.97
C ASP A 343 14.12 -4.97 1.33
N ASP A 344 15.24 -4.47 1.86
CA ASP A 344 16.60 -4.75 1.36
C ASP A 344 16.93 -6.25 1.32
N LYS A 345 16.28 -7.06 2.16
CA LYS A 345 16.39 -8.53 2.16
C LYS A 345 15.90 -9.17 0.87
N LEU A 346 15.16 -8.43 0.04
CA LEU A 346 14.67 -8.87 -1.26
C LEU A 346 15.76 -8.79 -2.35
N LEU A 347 16.81 -7.98 -2.15
CA LEU A 347 17.93 -7.87 -3.10
C LEU A 347 19.03 -8.90 -2.84
N THR A 348 19.17 -9.39 -1.60
CA THR A 348 20.23 -10.31 -1.19
C THR A 348 19.96 -11.78 -1.52
N THR A 349 18.80 -12.11 -2.08
CA THR A 349 18.50 -13.48 -2.57
C THR A 349 19.13 -13.81 -3.93
N LYS A 350 20.02 -12.94 -4.44
CA LYS A 350 20.96 -13.27 -5.51
C LYS A 350 22.21 -13.98 -4.95
N GLN A 351 22.06 -15.21 -4.47
CA GLN A 351 23.13 -16.22 -4.50
C GLN A 351 22.51 -17.59 -4.80
#